data_AF-A0AA36MPI7-F1
#
_entry.id   AF-A0AA36MPI7-F1
#
_cell.length_a   1.000
_cell.length_b   1.000
_cell.length_c   1.000
_cell.angle_alpha   90.00
_cell.angle_beta   90.00
_cell.angle_gamma   90.00
#
_symmetry.space_group_name_H-M   'P 1'
#
loop_
_entity.id
_entity.type
_entity.pdbx_description
1 polymer ?
#
loop_
_entity_poly.entity_id
_entity_poly.type
_entity_poly.pdbx_seq_one_letter_code
_entity_poly.pdbx_strand_id
1 'polypeptide(L)'
;MGSSASSDGGTRENLVLRLGPSIQDALRPSAEQFKEAWEHHNAGASRSTRKNTLKVLTQLLENQLEAAKATASKAKLEVAKEQARMEKAGRRERAELRSCSPTMVSEEGLDRCSALMLGCAAGPVMAGMMAGYVDVPITCLTAMLQDKELLQLRVDVLFGKYSTSDKGEETVSLEDLKHGYLSFFDRAAALLTASTAPPETTSSASSPCSLQ
;
A
#
# COMPACT_ATOMS: atom_id res chain seq x y z
N MET A 1 -30.76 23.39 -18.55
CA MET A 1 -31.09 22.39 -17.52
C MET A 1 -29.78 21.82 -17.02
N GLY A 2 -29.40 22.19 -15.79
CA GLY A 2 -28.14 21.78 -15.19
C GLY A 2 -28.28 20.41 -14.53
N SER A 3 -27.37 19.50 -14.87
CA SER A 3 -27.23 18.22 -14.18
C SER A 3 -26.17 18.38 -13.10
N SER A 4 -26.62 18.68 -11.89
CA SER A 4 -25.87 18.40 -10.67
C SER A 4 -25.83 16.89 -10.46
N ALA A 5 -24.72 16.24 -10.80
CA ALA A 5 -24.45 14.87 -10.39
C ALA A 5 -23.51 14.91 -9.18
N SER A 6 -24.12 14.91 -8.00
CA SER A 6 -23.49 14.61 -6.73
C SER A 6 -22.99 13.15 -6.73
N SER A 7 -21.69 12.93 -6.68
CA SER A 7 -21.08 11.60 -6.47
C SER A 7 -19.67 11.71 -5.89
N ASP A 8 -19.50 12.46 -4.80
CA ASP A 8 -18.21 12.56 -4.08
C ASP A 8 -18.11 11.62 -2.88
N GLY A 9 -19.21 11.00 -2.44
CA GLY A 9 -19.24 10.10 -1.29
C GLY A 9 -18.73 8.67 -1.60
N GLY A 10 -19.28 8.04 -2.63
CA GLY A 10 -19.00 6.62 -2.92
C GLY A 10 -17.59 6.32 -3.45
N THR A 11 -16.96 7.28 -4.13
CA THR A 11 -15.59 7.13 -4.66
C THR A 11 -14.54 7.12 -3.54
N ARG A 12 -14.81 7.88 -2.46
CA ARG A 12 -13.92 8.04 -1.30
C ARG A 12 -13.94 6.83 -0.38
N GLU A 13 -15.14 6.26 -0.15
CA GLU A 13 -15.31 4.99 0.58
C GLU A 13 -14.59 3.83 -0.10
N ASN A 14 -14.65 3.76 -1.44
CA ASN A 14 -13.99 2.70 -2.21
C ASN A 14 -12.45 2.79 -2.17
N LEU A 15 -11.90 4.01 -2.07
CA LEU A 15 -10.46 4.24 -1.96
C LEU A 15 -9.91 3.81 -0.60
N VAL A 16 -10.60 4.15 0.50
CA VAL A 16 -10.18 3.76 1.86
C VAL A 16 -10.28 2.24 2.06
N LEU A 17 -11.35 1.62 1.55
CA LEU A 17 -11.54 0.17 1.59
C LEU A 17 -10.44 -0.60 0.85
N ARG A 18 -9.89 -0.04 -0.24
CA ARG A 18 -8.81 -0.68 -1.01
C ARG A 18 -7.41 -0.36 -0.48
N LEU A 19 -7.26 0.75 0.25
CA LEU A 19 -5.99 1.16 0.85
C LEU A 19 -5.57 0.22 1.99
N GLY A 20 -6.51 -0.24 2.82
CA GLY A 20 -6.26 -1.14 3.93
C GLY A 20 -5.55 -2.45 3.52
N PRO A 21 -6.14 -3.26 2.62
CA PRO A 21 -5.49 -4.47 2.10
C PRO A 21 -4.18 -4.18 1.39
N SER A 22 -4.11 -3.07 0.63
CA SER A 22 -2.86 -2.68 -0.04
C SER A 22 -1.73 -2.35 0.94
N ILE A 23 -2.06 -1.72 2.08
CA ILE A 23 -1.12 -1.47 3.18
C ILE A 23 -0.69 -2.80 3.82
N GLN A 24 -1.64 -3.70 4.06
CA GLN A 24 -1.38 -4.98 4.71
C GLN A 24 -0.42 -5.87 3.89
N ASP A 25 -0.65 -5.96 2.58
CA ASP A 25 0.14 -6.84 1.71
C ASP A 25 1.46 -6.20 1.28
N ALA A 26 1.48 -4.89 1.00
CA ALA A 26 2.66 -4.24 0.43
C ALA A 26 3.65 -3.71 1.47
N LEU A 27 3.24 -3.53 2.73
CA LEU A 27 4.09 -2.94 3.79
C LEU A 27 4.54 -3.94 4.85
N ARG A 28 4.25 -5.23 4.69
CA ARG A 28 4.69 -6.26 5.64
C ARG A 28 6.19 -6.56 5.44
N PRO A 29 7.05 -6.36 6.45
CA PRO A 29 8.46 -6.70 6.33
C PRO A 29 8.66 -8.22 6.30
N SER A 30 9.71 -8.65 5.62
CA SER A 30 10.15 -10.05 5.66
C SER A 30 10.77 -10.40 7.02
N ALA A 31 10.83 -11.69 7.34
CA ALA A 31 11.52 -12.16 8.54
C ALA A 31 13.02 -11.79 8.53
N GLU A 32 13.62 -11.76 7.35
CA GLU A 32 15.02 -11.37 7.14
C GLU A 32 15.25 -9.89 7.46
N GLN A 33 14.36 -9.00 7.00
CA GLN A 33 14.44 -7.56 7.28
C GLN A 33 14.38 -7.26 8.78
N PHE A 34 13.54 -7.98 9.53
CA PHE A 34 13.51 -7.87 10.99
C PHE A 34 14.83 -8.27 11.64
N LYS A 35 15.38 -9.42 11.21
CA LYS A 35 16.63 -9.94 11.76
C LYS A 35 17.78 -8.99 11.48
N GLU A 36 17.89 -8.51 10.24
CA GLU A 36 18.91 -7.56 9.82
C GLU A 36 18.85 -6.24 10.63
N ALA A 37 17.66 -5.63 10.72
CA ALA A 37 17.47 -4.40 11.49
C ALA A 37 17.77 -4.60 12.99
N TRP A 38 17.40 -5.76 13.54
CA TRP A 38 17.70 -6.10 14.93
C TRP A 38 19.19 -6.27 15.18
N GLU A 39 19.87 -7.08 14.38
CA GLU A 39 21.30 -7.35 14.50
C GLU A 39 22.14 -6.07 14.35
N HIS A 40 21.71 -5.13 13.49
CA HIS A 40 22.38 -3.85 13.30
C HIS A 40 22.47 -3.00 14.59
N HIS A 41 21.50 -3.11 15.49
CA HIS A 41 21.45 -2.29 16.73
C HIS A 41 21.50 -3.09 18.03
N ASN A 42 21.35 -4.42 17.97
CA ASN A 42 21.37 -5.34 19.10
C ASN A 42 22.17 -6.60 18.77
N ALA A 43 23.34 -6.45 18.14
CA ALA A 43 24.21 -7.57 17.76
C ALA A 43 24.45 -8.53 18.95
N GLY A 44 24.03 -9.78 18.79
CA GLY A 44 24.21 -10.84 19.79
C GLY A 44 23.34 -10.73 21.04
N ALA A 45 22.48 -9.71 21.16
CA ALA A 45 21.57 -9.55 22.29
C ALA A 45 20.18 -10.13 21.97
N SER A 46 19.65 -10.91 22.90
CA SER A 46 18.30 -11.49 22.81
C SER A 46 17.18 -10.48 23.12
N ARG A 47 17.52 -9.37 23.80
CA ARG A 47 16.59 -8.32 24.20
C ARG A 47 17.14 -6.94 23.86
N SER A 48 16.24 -5.99 23.66
CA SER A 48 16.58 -4.61 23.32
C SER A 48 15.96 -3.61 24.29
N THR A 49 16.70 -2.54 24.55
CA THR A 49 16.25 -1.40 25.36
C THR A 49 15.32 -0.51 24.55
N ARG A 50 14.62 0.41 25.20
CA ARG A 50 13.67 1.33 24.53
C ARG A 50 14.35 2.14 23.42
N LYS A 51 15.53 2.69 23.72
CA LYS A 51 16.33 3.49 22.78
C LYS A 51 16.78 2.68 21.57
N ASN A 52 17.22 1.44 21.79
CA ASN A 52 17.66 0.58 20.69
C ASN A 52 16.47 0.07 19.87
N THR A 53 15.34 -0.24 20.50
CA THR A 53 14.13 -0.66 19.81
C THR A 53 13.61 0.41 18.86
N LEU A 54 13.64 1.69 19.25
CA LEU A 54 13.32 2.79 18.35
C LEU A 54 14.23 2.80 17.12
N LYS A 55 15.55 2.65 17.32
CA LYS A 55 16.52 2.58 16.21
C LYS A 55 16.24 1.39 15.28
N VAL A 56 15.94 0.22 15.84
CA VAL A 56 15.55 -0.97 15.06
C VAL A 56 14.33 -0.68 14.20
N LEU A 57 13.29 -0.06 14.76
CA LEU A 57 12.09 0.30 13.99
C LEU A 57 12.37 1.32 12.89
N THR A 58 13.17 2.34 13.17
CA THR A 58 13.61 3.31 12.16
C THR A 58 14.36 2.61 11.03
N GLN A 59 15.35 1.77 11.35
CA GLN A 59 16.14 1.02 10.36
C GLN A 59 15.26 0.07 9.55
N LEU A 60 14.30 -0.60 10.19
CA LEU A 60 13.35 -1.48 9.52
C LEU A 60 12.52 -0.70 8.49
N LEU A 61 11.98 0.45 8.87
CA LEU A 61 11.20 1.32 7.97
C LEU A 61 12.05 1.84 6.80
N GLU A 62 13.31 2.21 7.05
CA GLU A 62 14.25 2.62 6.02
C GLU A 62 14.55 1.48 5.03
N ASN A 63 14.83 0.27 5.52
CA ASN A 63 15.07 -0.91 4.68
C ASN A 63 13.83 -1.25 3.84
N GLN A 64 12.63 -1.15 4.43
CA GLN A 64 11.38 -1.35 3.71
C GLN A 64 11.15 -0.27 2.66
N LEU A 65 11.48 0.98 2.96
CA LEU A 65 11.31 2.11 2.04
C LEU A 65 12.22 1.95 0.82
N GLU A 66 13.48 1.55 1.01
CA GLU A 66 14.41 1.30 -0.08
C GLU A 66 13.97 0.09 -0.94
N ALA A 67 13.51 -0.99 -0.31
CA ALA A 67 12.95 -2.14 -1.03
C ALA A 67 11.71 -1.75 -1.85
N ALA A 68 10.82 -0.91 -1.30
CA ALA A 68 9.63 -0.41 -1.97
C ALA A 68 10.00 0.48 -3.17
N LYS A 69 10.97 1.40 -3.02
CA LYS A 69 11.49 2.22 -4.13
C LYS A 69 12.07 1.38 -5.25
N ALA A 70 12.88 0.37 -4.91
CA ALA A 70 13.47 -0.54 -5.90
C ALA A 70 12.39 -1.32 -6.67
N THR A 71 11.37 -1.80 -5.94
CA THR A 71 10.23 -2.54 -6.52
C THR A 71 9.40 -1.66 -7.44
N ALA A 72 9.06 -0.45 -7.01
CA ALA A 72 8.30 0.51 -7.81
C ALA A 72 9.07 0.93 -9.06
N SER A 73 10.39 1.18 -8.95
CA SER A 73 11.26 1.49 -10.08
C SER A 73 11.27 0.36 -11.12
N LYS A 74 11.42 -0.90 -10.66
CA LYS A 74 11.36 -2.08 -11.53
C LYS A 74 10.00 -2.22 -12.21
N ALA A 75 8.91 -2.06 -11.46
CA ALA A 75 7.56 -2.15 -12.00
C ALA A 75 7.29 -1.06 -13.06
N LYS A 76 7.67 0.20 -12.79
CA LYS A 76 7.58 1.31 -13.74
C LYS A 76 8.37 1.03 -15.02
N LEU A 77 9.57 0.47 -14.89
CA LEU A 77 10.40 0.10 -16.04
C LEU A 77 9.74 -1.01 -16.89
N GLU A 78 9.18 -2.05 -16.27
CA GLU A 78 8.49 -3.12 -17.00
C GLU A 78 7.23 -2.62 -17.72
N VAL A 79 6.45 -1.74 -17.08
CA VAL A 79 5.30 -1.08 -17.72
C VAL A 79 5.74 -0.25 -18.92
N ALA A 80 6.82 0.52 -18.79
CA ALA A 80 7.37 1.31 -19.90
C ALA A 80 7.84 0.43 -21.06
N LYS A 81 8.48 -0.72 -20.76
CA LYS A 81 8.88 -1.71 -21.78
C LYS A 81 7.67 -2.30 -22.50
N GLU A 82 6.62 -2.63 -21.76
CA GLU A 82 5.41 -3.21 -22.34
C GLU A 82 4.66 -2.20 -23.22
N GLN A 83 4.57 -0.95 -22.77
CA GLN A 83 4.02 0.14 -23.59
C GLN A 83 4.81 0.31 -24.90
N ALA A 84 6.15 0.33 -24.83
CA ALA A 84 7.00 0.45 -26.01
C ALA A 84 6.84 -0.74 -26.98
N ARG A 85 6.68 -1.96 -26.46
CA ARG A 85 6.41 -3.16 -27.26
C ARG A 85 5.05 -3.06 -27.96
N MET A 86 4.02 -2.65 -27.24
CA MET A 86 2.67 -2.48 -27.78
C MET A 86 2.64 -1.42 -28.88
N GLU A 87 3.30 -0.28 -28.69
CA GLU A 87 3.43 0.78 -29.71
C GLU A 87 4.20 0.30 -30.94
N LYS A 88 5.26 -0.50 -30.76
CA LYS A 88 6.01 -1.08 -31.87
C LYS A 88 5.17 -2.08 -32.64
N ALA A 89 4.42 -2.95 -31.95
CA ALA A 89 3.51 -3.92 -32.56
C ALA A 89 2.39 -3.20 -33.34
N GLY A 90 1.74 -2.20 -32.73
CA GLY A 90 0.70 -1.42 -33.37
C GLY A 90 1.18 -0.64 -34.59
N ARG A 91 2.43 -0.13 -34.58
CA ARG A 91 3.04 0.50 -35.77
C ARG A 91 3.32 -0.51 -36.88
N ARG A 92 3.85 -1.68 -36.53
CA ARG A 92 4.15 -2.75 -37.49
C ARG A 92 2.89 -3.26 -38.17
N GLU A 93 1.86 -3.60 -37.41
CA GLU A 93 0.60 -4.13 -37.97
C GLU A 93 -0.12 -3.09 -38.84
N ARG A 94 -0.10 -1.81 -38.46
CA ARG A 94 -0.60 -0.72 -39.32
C ARG A 94 0.17 -0.61 -40.64
N ALA A 95 1.49 -0.79 -40.61
CA ALA A 95 2.30 -0.74 -41.82
C ALA A 95 2.00 -1.93 -42.74
N GLU A 96 1.85 -3.13 -42.17
CA GLU A 96 1.49 -4.36 -42.90
C GLU A 96 0.09 -4.20 -43.55
N LEU A 97 -0.93 -3.77 -42.80
CA LEU A 97 -2.28 -3.54 -43.33
C LEU A 97 -2.32 -2.47 -44.44
N ARG A 98 -1.56 -1.38 -44.31
CA ARG A 98 -1.47 -0.33 -45.34
C ARG A 98 -0.80 -0.80 -46.62
N SER A 99 0.01 -1.85 -46.55
CA SER A 99 0.68 -2.44 -47.72
C SER A 99 -0.20 -3.46 -48.47
N CYS A 100 -1.30 -3.90 -47.86
CA CYS A 100 -2.27 -4.80 -48.48
C CYS A 100 -3.25 -4.06 -49.39
N SER A 101 -3.67 -4.71 -50.48
CA SER A 101 -4.82 -4.24 -51.26
C SER A 101 -6.08 -4.26 -50.39
N PRO A 102 -7.02 -3.29 -50.50
CA PRO A 102 -8.26 -3.28 -49.74
C PRO A 102 -9.08 -4.57 -49.86
N THR A 103 -8.98 -5.27 -50.98
CA THR A 103 -9.66 -6.55 -51.25
C THR A 103 -9.03 -7.75 -50.54
N MET A 104 -7.84 -7.58 -49.94
CA MET A 104 -7.10 -8.64 -49.23
C MET A 104 -7.02 -8.42 -47.73
N VAL A 105 -7.58 -7.33 -47.23
CA VAL A 105 -7.62 -7.04 -45.79
C VAL A 105 -8.79 -7.80 -45.17
N SER A 106 -8.51 -8.65 -44.19
CA SER A 106 -9.55 -9.32 -43.39
C SER A 106 -10.09 -8.38 -42.30
N GLU A 107 -11.37 -8.59 -41.94
CA GLU A 107 -12.02 -7.92 -40.81
C GLU A 107 -11.25 -8.15 -39.51
N GLU A 108 -10.85 -9.40 -39.22
CA GLU A 108 -10.04 -9.74 -38.06
C GLU A 108 -8.71 -8.95 -38.00
N GLY A 109 -8.07 -8.71 -39.15
CA GLY A 109 -6.87 -7.89 -39.24
C GLY A 109 -7.13 -6.43 -38.87
N LEU A 110 -8.25 -5.87 -39.33
CA LEU A 110 -8.67 -4.51 -38.98
C LEU A 110 -9.04 -4.37 -37.50
N ASP A 111 -9.75 -5.35 -36.94
CA ASP A 111 -10.15 -5.37 -35.54
C ASP A 111 -8.94 -5.46 -34.61
N ARG A 112 -7.99 -6.34 -34.92
CA ARG A 112 -6.73 -6.46 -34.18
C ARG A 112 -5.93 -5.15 -34.21
N CYS A 113 -5.85 -4.52 -35.37
CA CYS A 113 -5.16 -3.25 -35.53
C CYS A 113 -5.83 -2.13 -34.72
N SER A 114 -7.17 -2.10 -34.73
CA SER A 114 -7.98 -1.17 -33.96
C SER A 114 -7.79 -1.38 -32.46
N ALA A 115 -7.81 -2.64 -32.00
CA ALA A 115 -7.54 -3.00 -30.60
C ALA A 115 -6.15 -2.55 -30.14
N LEU A 116 -5.11 -2.75 -30.96
CA LEU A 116 -3.75 -2.27 -30.66
C LEU A 116 -3.69 -0.75 -30.61
N MET A 117 -4.42 -0.04 -31.47
CA MET A 117 -4.47 1.42 -31.50
C MET A 117 -5.14 1.98 -30.24
N LEU A 118 -6.28 1.39 -29.84
CA LEU A 118 -6.95 1.70 -28.57
C LEU A 118 -6.05 1.40 -27.37
N GLY A 119 -5.35 0.25 -27.37
CA GLY A 119 -4.38 -0.11 -26.34
C GLY A 119 -3.23 0.89 -26.23
N CYS A 120 -2.66 1.34 -27.35
CA CYS A 120 -1.62 2.37 -27.37
C CYS A 120 -2.12 3.72 -26.82
N ALA A 121 -3.37 4.10 -27.15
CA ALA A 121 -3.96 5.34 -26.66
C ALA A 121 -4.27 5.29 -25.15
N ALA A 122 -4.70 4.13 -24.64
CA ALA A 122 -4.97 3.91 -23.22
C ALA A 122 -3.72 3.66 -22.37
N GLY A 123 -2.62 3.20 -22.99
CA GLY A 123 -1.36 2.84 -22.35
C GLY A 123 -0.83 3.90 -21.36
N PRO A 124 -0.71 5.18 -21.74
CA PRO A 124 -0.26 6.23 -20.82
C PRO A 124 -1.15 6.41 -19.59
N VAL A 125 -2.47 6.27 -19.73
CA VAL A 125 -3.42 6.38 -18.61
C VAL A 125 -3.23 5.21 -17.65
N MET A 126 -3.16 3.99 -18.19
CA MET A 126 -2.90 2.80 -17.37
C MET A 126 -1.54 2.87 -16.67
N ALA A 127 -0.50 3.36 -17.35
CA ALA A 127 0.82 3.56 -16.76
C ALA A 127 0.79 4.59 -15.62
N GLY A 128 0.07 5.70 -15.79
CA GLY A 128 -0.12 6.70 -14.74
C GLY A 128 -0.87 6.14 -13.52
N MET A 129 -1.93 5.37 -13.74
CA MET A 129 -2.66 4.71 -12.66
C MET A 129 -1.78 3.69 -11.93
N MET A 130 -1.04 2.85 -12.67
CA MET A 130 -0.12 1.88 -12.08
C MET A 130 1.01 2.56 -11.31
N ALA A 131 1.56 3.67 -11.82
CA ALA A 131 2.55 4.48 -11.12
C ALA A 131 2.02 4.95 -9.75
N GLY A 132 0.76 5.42 -9.71
CA GLY A 132 0.09 5.79 -8.45
C GLY A 132 0.01 4.62 -7.47
N TYR A 133 -0.41 3.43 -7.92
CA TYR A 133 -0.51 2.25 -7.05
C TYR A 133 0.84 1.77 -6.52
N VAL A 134 1.89 1.74 -7.35
CA VAL A 134 3.21 1.29 -6.92
C VAL A 134 3.92 2.27 -5.97
N ASP A 135 3.49 3.53 -5.94
CA ASP A 135 4.04 4.57 -5.06
C ASP A 135 3.30 4.65 -3.70
N VAL A 136 2.16 3.99 -3.54
CA VAL A 136 1.42 3.95 -2.26
C VAL A 136 2.32 3.44 -1.12
N PRO A 137 3.02 2.30 -1.25
CA PRO A 137 3.90 1.80 -0.20
C PRO A 137 4.98 2.81 0.22
N ILE A 138 5.61 3.47 -0.76
CA ILE A 138 6.64 4.48 -0.54
C ILE A 138 6.07 5.66 0.25
N THR A 139 4.89 6.13 -0.14
CA THR A 139 4.22 7.26 0.51
C THR A 139 3.87 6.92 1.96
N CYS A 140 3.29 5.74 2.21
CA CYS A 140 2.94 5.30 3.56
C CYS A 140 4.18 5.13 4.46
N LEU A 141 5.23 4.47 3.97
CA LEU A 141 6.48 4.27 4.73
C LEU A 141 7.19 5.60 5.01
N THR A 142 7.20 6.52 4.04
CA THR A 142 7.76 7.86 4.22
C THR A 142 7.00 8.63 5.30
N ALA A 143 5.66 8.59 5.28
CA ALA A 143 4.84 9.23 6.30
C ALA A 143 5.10 8.62 7.69
N MET A 144 5.18 7.29 7.78
CA MET A 144 5.51 6.60 9.05
C MET A 144 6.89 6.97 9.57
N LEU A 145 7.89 7.11 8.70
CA LEU A 145 9.27 7.44 9.07
C LEU A 145 9.41 8.91 9.51
N GLN A 146 8.65 9.82 8.90
CA GLN A 146 8.68 11.25 9.23
C GLN A 146 7.99 11.56 10.56
N ASP A 147 6.99 10.77 10.95
CA ASP A 147 6.26 10.95 12.20
C ASP A 147 6.98 10.32 13.40
N LYS A 148 8.03 11.01 13.86
CA LYS A 148 8.88 10.58 14.97
C LYS A 148 8.11 10.42 16.28
N GLU A 149 7.07 11.23 16.49
CA GLU A 149 6.26 11.19 17.71
C GLU A 149 5.40 9.92 17.74
N LEU A 150 4.71 9.59 16.64
CA LEU A 150 3.97 8.33 16.54
C LEU A 150 4.87 7.10 16.63
N LEU A 151 6.10 7.15 16.09
CA LEU A 151 7.07 6.07 16.27
C LEU A 151 7.48 5.90 17.73
N GLN A 152 7.75 6.99 18.45
CA GLN A 152 8.08 6.94 19.86
C GLN A 152 6.92 6.36 20.68
N LEU A 153 5.69 6.85 20.46
CA LEU A 153 4.49 6.35 21.13
C LEU A 153 4.26 4.86 20.86
N ARG A 154 4.54 4.39 19.64
CA ARG A 154 4.46 2.95 19.33
C ARG A 154 5.45 2.12 20.13
N VAL A 155 6.68 2.61 20.29
CA VAL A 155 7.67 1.96 21.16
C VAL A 155 7.19 1.97 22.61
N ASP A 156 6.64 3.08 23.09
CA ASP A 156 6.14 3.17 24.47
C ASP A 156 5.00 2.18 24.73
N VAL A 157 4.06 2.04 23.78
CA VAL A 157 2.98 1.04 23.84
C VAL A 157 3.51 -0.38 23.80
N LEU A 158 4.54 -0.66 23.00
CA LEU A 158 5.19 -1.98 22.94
C LEU A 158 5.80 -2.33 24.32
N PHE A 159 6.53 -1.39 24.92
CA PHE A 159 7.15 -1.60 26.23
C PHE A 159 6.11 -1.73 27.34
N GLY A 160 5.03 -0.95 27.31
CA GLY A 160 3.95 -1.09 28.28
C GLY A 160 3.24 -2.45 28.25
N LYS A 161 3.28 -3.16 27.12
CA LYS A 161 2.62 -4.46 26.95
C LYS A 161 3.53 -5.67 27.14
N TYR A 162 4.78 -5.57 26.68
CA TYR A 162 5.67 -6.72 26.51
C TYR A 162 7.02 -6.58 27.21
N SER A 163 7.30 -5.44 27.87
CA SER A 163 8.59 -5.27 28.53
C SER A 163 8.73 -6.18 29.75
N THR A 164 9.97 -6.57 30.01
CA THR A 164 10.39 -7.15 31.27
C THR A 164 11.46 -6.26 31.87
N SER A 165 11.42 -6.08 33.19
CA SER A 165 12.50 -5.40 33.90
C SER A 165 13.63 -6.39 34.18
N ASP A 166 14.82 -6.12 33.65
CA ASP A 166 16.06 -6.81 34.02
C ASP A 166 17.04 -5.77 34.57
N LYS A 167 17.49 -5.97 35.82
CA LYS A 167 18.40 -5.03 36.53
C LYS A 167 17.93 -3.57 36.56
N GLY A 168 16.62 -3.34 36.54
CA GLY A 168 16.04 -2.00 36.57
C GLY A 168 15.94 -1.31 35.21
N GLU A 169 16.30 -1.99 34.11
CA GLU A 169 16.08 -1.52 32.75
C GLU A 169 14.96 -2.34 32.09
N GLU A 170 13.98 -1.65 31.51
CA GLU A 170 12.95 -2.30 30.70
C GLU A 170 13.54 -2.75 29.36
N THR A 171 13.27 -4.00 28.99
CA THR A 171 13.71 -4.57 27.71
C THR A 171 12.61 -5.40 27.06
N VAL A 172 12.64 -5.51 25.73
CA VAL A 172 11.71 -6.33 24.92
C VAL A 172 12.49 -7.34 24.07
N SER A 173 11.87 -8.47 23.72
CA SER A 173 12.48 -9.45 22.82
C SER A 173 12.20 -9.11 21.34
N LEU A 174 12.94 -9.73 20.42
CA LEU A 174 12.70 -9.62 18.98
C LEU A 174 11.30 -10.13 18.59
N GLU A 175 10.83 -11.23 19.19
CA GLU A 175 9.51 -11.79 18.91
C GLU A 175 8.39 -10.86 19.36
N ASP A 176 8.54 -10.20 20.52
CA ASP A 176 7.58 -9.21 21.00
C ASP A 176 7.52 -7.99 20.06
N LEU A 177 8.69 -7.49 19.63
CA LEU A 177 8.78 -6.40 18.66
C LEU A 177 8.09 -6.77 17.34
N LYS A 178 8.40 -7.96 16.81
CA LYS A 178 7.81 -8.48 15.56
C LYS A 178 6.30 -8.61 15.68
N HIS A 179 5.81 -9.20 16.77
CA HIS A 179 4.39 -9.32 17.02
C HIS A 179 3.71 -7.96 17.11
N GLY A 180 4.26 -7.04 17.91
CA GLY A 180 3.74 -5.68 18.06
C GLY A 180 3.68 -4.93 16.74
N TYR A 181 4.75 -4.98 15.95
CA TYR A 181 4.85 -4.30 14.65
C TYR A 181 3.89 -4.90 13.61
N LEU A 182 3.85 -6.23 13.46
CA LEU A 182 2.97 -6.89 12.49
C LEU A 182 1.49 -6.71 12.83
N SER A 183 1.15 -6.72 14.12
CA SER A 183 -0.23 -6.52 14.58
C SER A 183 -0.82 -5.18 14.15
N PHE A 184 0.01 -4.16 13.89
CA PHE A 184 -0.46 -2.89 13.33
C PHE A 184 -0.99 -3.07 11.91
N PHE A 185 -0.25 -3.76 11.04
CA PHE A 185 -0.64 -3.97 9.65
C PHE A 185 -1.88 -4.86 9.54
N ASP A 186 -1.97 -5.89 10.39
CA ASP A 186 -3.15 -6.77 10.44
C ASP A 186 -4.43 -6.01 10.87
N ARG A 187 -4.30 -4.93 11.65
CA ARG A 187 -5.43 -4.08 12.08
C ARG A 187 -5.67 -2.86 11.18
N ALA A 188 -4.70 -2.48 10.35
CA ALA A 188 -4.75 -1.22 9.60
C ALA A 188 -6.00 -1.13 8.70
N ALA A 189 -6.34 -2.21 7.99
CA ALA A 189 -7.53 -2.25 7.14
C ALA A 189 -8.84 -2.07 7.93
N ALA A 190 -8.96 -2.74 9.07
CA ALA A 190 -10.13 -2.62 9.94
C ALA A 190 -10.26 -1.20 10.54
N LEU A 191 -9.14 -0.60 10.97
CA LEU A 191 -9.11 0.74 11.57
C LEU A 191 -9.49 1.83 10.57
N LEU A 192 -9.01 1.72 9.32
CA LEU A 192 -9.36 2.65 8.24
C LEU A 192 -10.84 2.57 7.88
N THR A 193 -11.42 1.36 7.90
CA THR A 193 -12.84 1.13 7.57
C THR A 193 -13.77 1.60 8.70
N ALA A 194 -13.39 1.37 9.96
CA ALA A 194 -14.16 1.80 11.13
C ALA A 194 -14.22 3.33 11.26
N SER A 195 -13.16 4.04 10.84
CA SER A 195 -13.11 5.51 10.87
C SER A 195 -13.99 6.18 9.80
N THR A 196 -14.44 5.45 8.78
CA THR A 196 -15.28 5.99 7.68
C THR A 196 -16.76 5.68 7.83
N ALA A 197 -17.14 4.83 8.79
CA ALA A 197 -18.56 4.61 9.09
C ALA A 197 -19.15 5.87 9.74
N PRO A 198 -20.29 6.41 9.28
CA PRO A 198 -20.99 7.46 10.01
C PRO A 198 -21.33 6.93 11.42
N PRO A 199 -21.24 7.76 12.47
CA PRO A 199 -21.62 7.33 13.81
C PRO A 199 -23.07 6.84 13.74
N GLU A 200 -23.28 5.56 14.08
CA GLU A 200 -24.62 5.03 14.24
C GLU A 200 -25.36 5.94 15.22
N THR A 201 -26.32 6.71 14.73
CA THR A 201 -27.29 7.38 15.57
C THR A 201 -27.98 6.27 16.34
N THR A 202 -27.58 6.09 17.59
CA THR A 202 -28.30 5.31 18.58
C THR A 202 -29.66 5.98 18.72
N SER A 203 -30.62 5.53 17.92
CA SER A 203 -32.03 5.78 18.10
C SER A 203 -32.37 5.27 19.49
N SER A 204 -32.42 6.20 20.44
CA SER A 204 -33.01 5.99 21.76
C SER A 204 -34.48 5.63 21.56
N ALA A 205 -34.75 4.34 21.41
CA ALA A 205 -36.09 3.80 21.46
C ALA A 205 -36.56 3.93 22.92
N SER A 206 -37.31 5.00 23.14
CA SER A 206 -38.31 5.23 24.18
C SER A 206 -38.65 4.01 25.04
N SER A 207 -38.36 4.11 26.34
CA SER A 207 -39.02 3.32 27.37
C SER A 207 -40.54 3.52 27.30
N PRO A 208 -41.36 2.46 27.28
CA PRO A 208 -42.77 2.61 27.61
C PRO A 208 -42.88 2.78 29.12
N CYS A 209 -43.22 4.00 29.53
CA CYS A 209 -43.73 4.32 30.84
C CYS A 209 -45.12 3.65 30.97
N SER A 210 -45.19 2.51 31.67
CA SER A 210 -46.47 1.95 32.10
C SER A 210 -46.83 2.57 33.45
N LEU A 211 -47.77 3.51 33.41
CA LEU A 211 -48.47 4.06 34.57
C LEU A 211 -49.77 3.27 34.80
N GLN A 212 -50.02 3.00 36.09
CA GLN A 212 -51.27 2.59 36.76
C GLN A 212 -51.72 1.14 36.66
#